data_AF-A0A2V6DJ28-F1
#
_entry.id   AF-A0A2V6DJ28-F1
#
_cell.length_a   1.000
_cell.length_b   1.000
_cell.length_c   1.000
_cell.angle_alpha   90.00
_cell.angle_beta   90.00
_cell.angle_gamma   90.00
#
_symmetry.space_group_name_H-M   'P 1'
#
loop_
_entity.id
_entity.type
_entity.pdbx_description
1 polymer ?
#
loop_
_entity_poly.entity_id
_entity_poly.type
_entity_poly.pdbx_seq_one_letter_code
_entity_poly.pdbx_strand_id
1 'polypeptide(L)'
;TSKPEKCPDGFSEPTATIVWVALLRLGLKPDQFVLWNAFPWHSFDPHRGLLSNRTPNESERSAGLLVLKAFLKLFPCEQVVALGKIAGAQLEELGVDAPYVRHPASGGAKLFRQQIAKIVARFD
;
A
#
# COMPACT_ATOMS: atom_id res chain seq x y z
N THR A 1 3.24 -3.83 14.15
CA THR A 1 2.64 -5.10 14.66
C THR A 1 1.69 -4.75 15.78
N SER A 2 0.52 -5.39 15.85
CA SER A 2 -0.49 -5.15 16.88
C SER A 2 -0.36 -6.03 18.12
N LYS A 3 0.68 -6.87 18.20
CA LYS A 3 0.92 -7.72 19.37
C LYS A 3 1.31 -6.84 20.56
N PRO A 4 0.54 -6.83 21.67
CA PRO A 4 0.85 -5.98 22.82
C PRO A 4 2.26 -6.21 23.37
N GLU A 5 2.72 -7.47 23.35
CA GLU A 5 4.09 -7.88 23.74
C GLU A 5 5.20 -7.18 22.95
N LYS A 6 4.92 -6.76 21.71
CA LYS A 6 5.90 -6.14 20.81
C LYS A 6 5.71 -4.64 20.66
N CYS A 7 4.51 -4.14 20.91
CA CYS A 7 4.16 -2.72 20.77
C CYS A 7 3.08 -2.39 21.81
N PRO A 8 3.50 -2.08 23.06
CA PRO A 8 2.58 -1.86 24.18
C PRO A 8 1.60 -0.71 23.94
N ASP A 9 2.08 0.33 23.23
CA ASP A 9 1.30 1.52 22.90
C ASP A 9 0.41 1.36 21.66
N GLY A 10 0.31 0.15 21.08
CA GLY A 10 -0.63 -0.16 20.01
C GLY A 10 0.01 -0.48 18.66
N PHE A 11 -0.58 0.01 17.56
CA PHE A 11 -0.22 -0.43 16.21
C PHE A 11 0.93 0.36 15.62
N SER A 12 2.05 -0.32 15.32
CA SER A 12 3.04 0.21 14.37
C SER A 12 2.70 -0.20 12.94
N GLU A 13 2.83 0.75 12.01
CA GLU A 13 2.71 0.56 10.56
C GLU A 13 4.07 0.72 9.84
N PRO A 14 4.99 -0.28 9.92
CA PRO A 14 6.32 -0.17 9.34
C PRO A 14 6.33 0.05 7.83
N THR A 15 5.32 -0.49 7.11
CA THR A 15 5.23 -0.33 5.65
C THR A 15 5.09 1.14 5.29
N ALA A 16 4.13 1.85 5.89
CA ALA A 16 3.93 3.28 5.61
C ALA A 16 5.20 4.07 5.91
N THR A 17 5.83 3.85 7.08
CA THR A 17 7.10 4.51 7.41
C THR A 17 8.18 4.28 6.34
N ILE A 18 8.33 3.04 5.86
CA ILE A 18 9.33 2.72 4.84
C ILE A 18 9.01 3.39 3.51
N VAL A 19 7.75 3.39 3.08
CA VAL A 19 7.31 4.00 1.81
C VAL A 19 7.51 5.51 1.85
N TRP A 20 6.99 6.18 2.89
CA TRP A 20 7.14 7.62 3.07
C TRP A 20 8.61 8.05 3.09
N VAL A 21 9.44 7.40 3.93
CA VAL A 21 10.86 7.74 4.03
C VAL A 21 11.60 7.50 2.70
N ALA A 22 11.24 6.46 1.94
CA ALA A 22 11.87 6.21 0.66
C ALA A 22 11.55 7.30 -0.36
N LEU A 23 10.27 7.72 -0.48
CA LEU A 23 9.86 8.75 -1.43
C LEU A 23 10.48 10.11 -1.09
N LEU A 24 10.46 10.51 0.18
CA LEU A 24 11.09 11.76 0.62
C LEU A 24 12.61 11.78 0.38
N ARG A 25 13.29 10.65 0.61
CA ARG A 25 14.74 10.53 0.33
C ARG A 25 15.08 10.56 -1.16
N LEU A 26 14.12 10.24 -2.02
CA LEU A 26 14.25 10.35 -3.47
C LEU A 26 13.91 11.76 -3.98
N GLY A 27 13.61 12.71 -3.09
CA GLY A 27 13.39 14.12 -3.46
C GLY A 27 11.94 14.47 -3.77
N LEU A 28 10.99 13.52 -3.71
CA LEU A 28 9.58 13.84 -3.86
C LEU A 28 9.09 14.63 -2.65
N LYS A 29 8.36 15.71 -2.91
CA LYS A 29 7.63 16.47 -1.90
C LYS A 29 6.33 15.74 -1.52
N PRO A 30 5.82 15.92 -0.29
CA PRO A 30 4.59 15.26 0.16
C PRO A 30 3.33 15.52 -0.68
N ASP A 31 3.29 16.62 -1.43
CA ASP A 31 2.21 16.99 -2.34
C ASP A 31 2.33 16.37 -3.74
N GLN A 32 3.45 15.69 -4.04
CA GLN A 32 3.71 15.05 -5.33
C GLN A 32 3.32 13.56 -5.37
N PHE A 33 2.88 12.99 -4.26
CA PHE A 33 2.47 11.58 -4.23
C PHE A 33 1.26 11.37 -3.33
N VAL A 34 0.51 10.33 -3.65
CA VAL A 34 -0.59 9.85 -2.83
C VAL A 34 -0.41 8.35 -2.59
N LEU A 35 -0.71 7.90 -1.38
CA LEU A 35 -0.63 6.49 -0.99
C LEU A 35 -2.02 5.95 -0.71
N TRP A 36 -2.27 4.73 -1.16
CA TRP A 36 -3.55 4.06 -0.95
C TRP A 36 -3.35 2.60 -0.55
N ASN A 37 -4.22 2.12 0.33
CA ASN A 37 -4.19 0.73 0.78
C ASN A 37 -4.97 -0.16 -0.19
N ALA A 38 -4.41 -1.33 -0.51
CA ALA A 38 -5.09 -2.34 -1.33
C ALA A 38 -6.47 -2.74 -0.76
N PHE A 39 -6.64 -2.62 0.56
CA PHE A 39 -7.94 -2.67 1.21
C PHE A 39 -8.10 -1.42 2.08
N PRO A 40 -9.11 -0.57 1.84
CA PRO A 40 -9.17 0.75 2.48
C PRO A 40 -9.75 0.72 3.90
N TRP A 41 -10.19 -0.44 4.38
CA TRP A 41 -10.71 -0.63 5.73
C TRP A 41 -9.80 -1.53 6.57
N HIS A 42 -10.11 -1.64 7.86
CA HIS A 42 -9.42 -2.52 8.78
C HIS A 42 -10.18 -3.84 8.94
N SER A 43 -9.72 -4.89 8.25
CA SER A 43 -10.31 -6.22 8.33
C SER A 43 -9.85 -6.92 9.62
N PHE A 44 -10.57 -6.70 10.72
CA PHE A 44 -10.33 -7.40 11.98
C PHE A 44 -11.13 -8.70 12.09
N ASP A 45 -10.64 -9.59 12.94
CA ASP A 45 -11.31 -10.80 13.40
C ASP A 45 -11.96 -10.51 14.77
N PRO A 46 -13.31 -10.53 14.88
CA PRO A 46 -14.02 -10.24 16.13
C PRO A 46 -13.63 -11.15 17.29
N HIS A 47 -13.20 -12.39 17.02
CA HIS A 47 -12.79 -13.35 18.05
C HIS A 47 -11.36 -13.11 18.53
N ARG A 48 -10.52 -12.45 17.71
CA ARG A 48 -9.12 -12.14 18.03
C ARG A 48 -8.89 -10.69 18.47
N GLY A 49 -9.96 -9.89 18.51
CA GLY A 49 -9.98 -8.50 18.96
C GLY A 49 -9.73 -7.47 17.85
N LEU A 50 -10.05 -6.22 18.15
CA LEU A 50 -10.05 -5.09 17.20
C LEU A 50 -8.69 -4.82 16.54
N LEU A 51 -7.59 -5.19 17.18
CA LEU A 51 -6.23 -4.98 16.64
C LEU A 51 -5.73 -6.16 15.77
N SER A 52 -6.53 -7.21 15.61
CA SER A 52 -6.22 -8.28 14.67
C SER A 52 -6.34 -7.77 13.22
N ASN A 53 -5.63 -8.42 12.31
CA ASN A 53 -5.71 -8.12 10.89
C ASN A 53 -5.80 -9.45 10.13
N ARG A 54 -6.97 -9.74 9.57
CA ARG A 54 -7.24 -10.90 8.73
C ARG A 54 -7.25 -10.48 7.27
N THR A 55 -7.04 -11.44 6.38
CA THR A 55 -7.24 -11.21 4.94
C THR A 55 -8.72 -10.84 4.69
N PRO A 56 -9.01 -9.78 3.92
CA PRO A 56 -10.37 -9.47 3.51
C PRO A 56 -10.97 -10.62 2.70
N ASN A 57 -12.26 -10.88 2.90
CA ASN A 57 -12.99 -11.88 2.12
C ASN A 57 -13.29 -11.35 0.70
N GLU A 58 -13.93 -12.16 -0.13
CA GLU A 58 -14.20 -11.80 -1.52
C GLU A 58 -15.14 -10.59 -1.65
N SER A 59 -16.25 -10.55 -0.91
CA SER A 59 -17.20 -9.43 -0.99
C SER A 59 -16.58 -8.12 -0.50
N GLU A 60 -15.75 -8.17 0.54
CA GLU A 60 -14.96 -7.04 1.03
C GLU A 60 -13.96 -6.54 -0.04
N ARG A 61 -13.27 -7.46 -0.72
CA ARG A 61 -12.35 -7.10 -1.82
C ARG A 61 -13.10 -6.45 -2.98
N SER A 62 -14.24 -7.00 -3.38
CA SER A 62 -15.07 -6.42 -4.45
C SER A 62 -15.58 -5.02 -4.08
N ALA A 63 -16.02 -4.81 -2.84
CA ALA A 63 -16.39 -3.48 -2.36
C ALA A 63 -15.18 -2.51 -2.39
N GLY A 64 -13.99 -2.99 -2.02
CA GLY A 64 -12.75 -2.22 -2.07
C GLY A 64 -12.37 -1.79 -3.48
N LEU A 65 -12.61 -2.62 -4.51
CA LEU A 65 -12.34 -2.28 -5.91
C LEU A 65 -13.16 -1.10 -6.42
N LEU A 66 -14.44 -1.01 -6.03
CA LEU A 66 -15.29 0.14 -6.38
C LEU A 66 -14.72 1.43 -5.79
N VAL A 67 -14.22 1.37 -4.55
CA VAL A 67 -13.59 2.51 -3.88
C VAL A 67 -12.24 2.86 -4.54
N LEU A 68 -11.41 1.87 -4.87
CA LEU A 68 -10.15 2.10 -5.59
C LEU A 68 -10.40 2.78 -6.94
N LYS A 69 -11.42 2.34 -7.69
CA LYS A 69 -11.81 2.97 -8.95
C LYS A 69 -12.24 4.43 -8.77
N ALA A 70 -12.96 4.75 -7.69
CA ALA A 70 -13.32 6.13 -7.36
C ALA A 70 -12.10 6.96 -6.96
N PHE A 71 -11.20 6.38 -6.16
CA PHE A 71 -9.95 7.02 -5.74
C PHE A 71 -9.06 7.38 -6.93
N LEU A 72 -8.87 6.47 -7.88
CA LEU A 72 -8.09 6.72 -9.11
C LEU A 72 -8.68 7.86 -9.96
N LYS A 73 -10.00 8.07 -9.92
CA LYS A 73 -10.64 9.22 -10.60
C LYS A 73 -10.42 10.55 -9.88
N LEU A 74 -10.31 10.52 -8.54
CA LEU A 74 -10.04 11.71 -7.73
C LEU A 74 -8.59 12.17 -7.83
N PHE A 75 -7.66 11.22 -8.03
CA PHE A 75 -6.24 11.47 -8.14
C PHE A 75 -5.72 11.01 -9.51
N PRO A 76 -5.91 11.82 -10.57
CA PRO A 76 -5.31 11.54 -11.86
C PRO A 76 -3.79 11.72 -11.75
N CYS A 77 -3.08 10.61 -11.60
CA CYS A 77 -1.62 10.58 -11.51
C CYS A 77 -1.01 10.13 -12.83
N GLU A 78 0.12 10.73 -13.22
CA GLU A 78 0.90 10.30 -14.38
C GLU A 78 1.44 8.86 -14.23
N GLN A 79 1.67 8.43 -12.98
CA GLN A 79 2.17 7.10 -12.65
C GLN A 79 1.41 6.50 -11.47
N VAL A 80 0.78 5.35 -11.73
CA VAL A 80 0.25 4.46 -10.69
C VAL A 80 1.26 3.34 -10.44
N VAL A 81 1.53 2.98 -9.19
CA VAL A 81 2.48 1.92 -8.83
C VAL A 81 1.80 0.88 -7.94
N ALA A 82 1.91 -0.39 -8.31
CA ALA A 82 1.36 -1.49 -7.53
C ALA A 82 2.33 -1.92 -6.41
N LEU A 83 2.03 -1.52 -5.17
CA LEU A 83 2.81 -1.92 -3.98
C LEU A 83 2.40 -3.31 -3.48
N GLY A 84 3.01 -4.35 -4.03
CA GLY A 84 2.73 -5.74 -3.67
C GLY A 84 1.66 -6.40 -4.53
N LYS A 85 1.52 -7.73 -4.35
CA LYS A 85 0.76 -8.59 -5.27
C LYS A 85 -0.73 -8.29 -5.27
N ILE A 86 -1.29 -7.98 -4.10
CA ILE A 86 -2.72 -7.69 -3.95
C ILE A 86 -3.08 -6.42 -4.72
N ALA A 87 -2.30 -5.34 -4.53
CA ALA A 87 -2.48 -4.10 -5.29
C ALA A 87 -2.34 -4.32 -6.80
N GLY A 88 -1.36 -5.13 -7.23
CA GLY A 88 -1.16 -5.47 -8.64
C GLY A 88 -2.38 -6.16 -9.25
N ALA A 89 -2.90 -7.21 -8.60
CA ALA A 89 -4.08 -7.91 -9.08
C ALA A 89 -5.33 -7.02 -9.16
N GLN A 90 -5.52 -6.13 -8.17
CA GLN A 90 -6.65 -5.20 -8.17
C GLN A 90 -6.57 -4.15 -9.28
N LEU A 91 -5.36 -3.65 -9.57
CA LEU A 91 -5.15 -2.69 -10.65
C LEU A 91 -5.32 -3.37 -12.02
N GLU A 92 -4.83 -4.60 -12.17
CA GLU A 92 -5.04 -5.42 -13.36
C GLU A 92 -6.55 -5.68 -13.62
N GLU A 93 -7.31 -6.01 -12.57
CA GLU A 93 -8.77 -6.18 -12.66
C GLU A 93 -9.50 -4.90 -13.09
N LEU A 94 -8.96 -3.73 -12.74
CA LEU A 94 -9.46 -2.43 -13.18
C LEU A 94 -8.93 -2.00 -14.56
N GLY A 95 -8.08 -2.81 -15.20
CA GLY A 95 -7.44 -2.48 -16.48
C GLY A 95 -6.39 -1.36 -16.40
N VAL A 96 -5.81 -1.15 -15.22
CA VAL A 96 -4.78 -0.13 -14.99
C VAL A 96 -3.40 -0.77 -15.12
N ASP A 97 -2.65 -0.36 -16.14
CA ASP A 97 -1.24 -0.73 -16.27
C ASP A 97 -0.42 0.00 -15.21
N ALA A 98 0.14 -0.76 -14.27
CA ALA A 98 0.90 -0.23 -13.15
C ALA A 98 2.13 -1.11 -12.89
N PRO A 99 3.36 -0.56 -12.90
CA PRO A 99 4.54 -1.30 -12.51
C PRO A 99 4.41 -1.83 -11.07
N TYR A 100 4.72 -3.12 -10.93
CA TYR A 100 4.79 -3.77 -9.63
C TYR A 100 6.09 -3.45 -8.90
N VAL A 101 5.98 -3.14 -7.61
CA VAL A 101 7.09 -3.10 -6.68
C VAL A 101 6.84 -4.04 -5.49
N ARG A 102 7.91 -4.61 -4.96
CA ARG A 102 7.86 -5.52 -3.82
C ARG A 102 7.32 -4.77 -2.60
N HIS A 103 6.35 -5.39 -1.92
CA HIS A 103 5.84 -4.86 -0.67
C HIS A 103 6.94 -4.85 0.42
N PRO A 104 7.13 -3.76 1.19
CA PRO A 104 8.21 -3.63 2.18
C PRO A 104 8.18 -4.66 3.33
N ALA A 105 6.99 -5.15 3.68
CA ALA A 105 6.82 -6.16 4.72
C ALA A 105 7.57 -7.48 4.43
N SER A 106 7.76 -8.28 5.47
CA SER A 106 8.38 -9.62 5.37
C SER A 106 9.74 -9.61 4.65
N GLY A 107 10.60 -8.64 5.00
CA GLY A 107 11.95 -8.50 4.44
C GLY A 107 12.03 -7.81 3.06
N GLY A 108 10.91 -7.36 2.50
CA GLY A 108 10.86 -6.76 1.16
C GLY A 108 11.43 -5.33 1.04
N ALA A 109 11.76 -4.68 2.16
CA ALA A 109 12.13 -3.27 2.20
C ALA A 109 13.32 -2.90 1.29
N LYS A 110 14.36 -3.75 1.20
CA LYS A 110 15.52 -3.48 0.34
C LYS A 110 15.14 -3.45 -1.14
N LEU A 111 14.38 -4.46 -1.58
CA LEU A 111 13.95 -4.58 -2.97
C LEU A 111 12.94 -3.49 -3.35
N PHE A 112 12.01 -3.17 -2.45
CA PHE A 112 11.10 -2.02 -2.60
C PHE A 112 11.87 -0.74 -2.94
N ARG A 113 12.85 -0.37 -2.10
CA ARG A 113 13.64 0.87 -2.28
C ARG A 113 14.37 0.90 -3.62
N GLN A 114 14.94 -0.24 -4.05
CA GLN A 114 15.61 -0.35 -5.34
C GLN A 114 14.65 -0.18 -6.52
N GLN A 115 13.45 -0.75 -6.43
CA GLN A 115 12.47 -0.70 -7.51
C GLN A 115 11.80 0.68 -7.61
N ILE A 116 11.41 1.27 -6.48
CA ILE A 116 10.76 2.59 -6.50
C ILE A 116 11.72 3.69 -6.96
N ALA A 117 13.01 3.61 -6.59
CA ALA A 117 14.03 4.54 -7.09
C ALA A 117 14.15 4.51 -8.62
N LYS A 118 14.08 3.32 -9.23
CA LYS A 118 14.10 3.18 -10.70
C LYS A 118 12.87 3.76 -11.39
N ILE A 119 11.73 3.79 -10.70
CA ILE A 119 10.50 4.39 -11.23
C ILE A 119 10.61 5.90 -11.13
N VAL A 120 11.00 6.43 -9.96
CA VAL A 120 11.15 7.88 -9.73
C VAL A 120 12.14 8.52 -10.71
N ALA A 121 13.29 7.88 -10.95
CA ALA A 121 14.32 8.38 -11.86
C ALA A 121 13.89 8.47 -13.35
N ARG A 122 12.65 8.12 -13.69
CA ARG A 122 12.09 8.31 -15.04
C ARG A 122 11.33 9.65 -15.20
N PHE A 123 11.09 10.35 -14.09
CA PHE A 123 10.35 11.61 -14.06
C PHE A 123 11.27 12.84 -13.82
N ASP A 124 12.57 12.61 -13.65
CA ASP A 124 13.61 13.64 -13.68
C ASP A 124 14.07 13.89 -15.13
#